data_AF-A0A8S3UKV6-F1
#
_entry.id   AF-A0A8S3UKV6-F1
#
_cell.length_a   1.000
_cell.length_b   1.000
_cell.length_c   1.000
_cell.angle_alpha   90.00
_cell.angle_beta   90.00
_cell.angle_gamma   90.00
#
_symmetry.space_group_name_H-M   'P 1'
#
loop_
_entity.id
_entity.type
_entity.pdbx_description
1 polymer ?
#
loop_
_entity_poly.entity_id
_entity_poly.type
_entity_poly.pdbx_seq_one_letter_code
_entity_poly.pdbx_strand_id
1 'polypeptide(L)'
;MFTVLILTIACTVTHAEIVQNANMESLSVAPWHCHGCTASISNDSLNGKQSIMISHRRAGWAGIEQTVQVQPNHNYFFNVHLKLVNLVPGHMYHHISVKFKYTVNSHVHYVRISYSPMQQVSFGYQEIGGDFHVPNGVNSITIYIEINEAGANYLLDDATLQEITPNTNWKAEAQARIEKIRKAPLNIKIENHDNADTSDFKIEIKQVKSSFAFGTAVRADIMMDQNQKAYHDFVYNNFEWATIANNLKWRLMEFTQGHPIWNRGIPALNLLRSKGMKVRGHNMFWGVQHNCPKWILNMTSSDLNNAMHARIHGMMLHTTGKVEHWDVNNENLHGDFYEQRMSNPNITMKMFEWMRLQDKNMKLFLNEFNVVMDSSATTAYRNQGKIFKTSGVPIYGLGVQSHFHSVPKSIDVVKYRLDKIAEANLPLWITELTIHEVDENKKAAVLEDILTLYFSHSSIQGIVFWGFQDSSIHDHAAALTSNDIVPNAAGRKYQELFHKTWRTNEVHPVASTINAKGFLGDYELTLLHQNTVIHTENFTLDNNGANPTFHIRGTGANVLLLINYELPTDITD
;
A
#
# COMPACT_ATOMS: atom_id res chain seq x y z
N MET A 1 -7.58 -7.76 -21.75
CA MET A 1 -6.27 -8.39 -21.99
C MET A 1 -5.66 -8.72 -20.63
N PHE A 2 -5.60 -10.00 -20.27
CA PHE A 2 -5.07 -10.44 -18.96
C PHE A 2 -3.55 -10.38 -19.00
N THR A 3 -2.96 -9.39 -18.33
CA THR A 3 -1.51 -9.36 -18.10
C THR A 3 -1.17 -10.44 -17.08
N VAL A 4 -0.57 -11.52 -17.56
CA VAL A 4 0.03 -12.56 -16.74
C VAL A 4 1.14 -11.90 -15.92
N LEU A 5 0.92 -11.74 -14.62
CA LEU A 5 1.94 -11.32 -13.68
C LEU A 5 2.95 -12.47 -13.61
N ILE A 6 4.07 -12.35 -14.35
CA ILE A 6 5.18 -13.29 -14.23
C ILE A 6 5.72 -13.11 -12.81
N LEU A 7 5.39 -14.08 -11.95
CA LEU A 7 6.02 -14.27 -10.65
C LEU A 7 7.52 -14.43 -10.92
N THR A 8 8.31 -13.38 -10.74
CA THR A 8 9.75 -13.56 -10.61
C THR A 8 9.98 -14.39 -9.36
N ILE A 9 10.38 -15.64 -9.57
CA ILE A 9 10.90 -16.55 -8.57
C ILE A 9 12.02 -15.78 -7.85
N ALA A 10 11.72 -15.32 -6.64
CA ALA A 10 12.74 -14.86 -5.72
C ALA A 10 13.64 -16.07 -5.47
N CYS A 11 14.95 -15.89 -5.66
CA CYS A 11 15.94 -16.87 -5.26
C CYS A 11 15.83 -17.03 -3.74
N THR A 12 15.05 -18.01 -3.28
CA THR A 12 14.91 -18.30 -1.86
C THR A 12 16.20 -18.96 -1.42
N VAL A 13 17.07 -18.19 -0.77
CA VAL A 13 17.98 -18.76 0.20
C VAL A 13 17.09 -19.49 1.21
N THR A 14 17.06 -20.82 1.13
CA THR A 14 16.32 -21.63 2.10
C THR A 14 17.05 -21.51 3.42
N HIS A 15 16.57 -20.65 4.30
CA HIS A 15 17.05 -20.57 5.66
C HIS A 15 16.63 -21.86 6.39
N ALA A 16 17.48 -22.33 7.30
CA ALA A 16 17.18 -23.53 8.07
C ALA A 16 15.93 -23.30 8.92
N GLU A 17 14.97 -24.21 8.82
CA GLU A 17 13.79 -24.22 9.68
C GLU A 17 14.20 -24.49 11.13
N ILE A 18 13.74 -23.64 12.05
CA ILE A 18 14.13 -23.67 13.47
C ILE A 18 13.08 -24.42 14.31
N VAL A 19 11.80 -24.36 13.90
CA VAL A 19 10.72 -25.10 14.57
C VAL A 19 10.82 -26.58 14.22
N GLN A 20 10.69 -27.43 15.24
CA GLN A 20 10.67 -28.87 15.07
C GLN A 20 9.24 -29.36 14.88
N ASN A 21 9.09 -30.47 14.14
CA ASN A 21 7.78 -30.97 13.69
C ASN A 21 6.94 -29.85 13.06
N ALA A 22 7.56 -29.07 12.17
CA ALA A 22 6.99 -27.88 11.57
C ALA A 22 5.74 -28.20 10.71
N ASN A 23 5.78 -29.30 9.96
CA ASN A 23 4.68 -29.79 9.13
C ASN A 23 3.64 -30.63 9.88
N MET A 24 3.78 -30.83 11.20
CA MET A 24 2.85 -31.61 12.03
C MET A 24 2.67 -33.10 11.65
N GLU A 25 3.58 -33.68 10.87
CA GLU A 25 3.48 -35.07 10.36
C GLU A 25 4.09 -36.14 11.30
N SER A 26 4.61 -35.73 12.46
CA SER A 26 5.08 -36.67 13.48
C SER A 26 3.93 -37.53 14.04
N LEU A 27 4.23 -38.81 14.33
CA LEU A 27 3.29 -39.72 15.01
C LEU A 27 2.96 -39.32 16.46
N SER A 28 3.54 -38.22 16.95
CA SER A 28 3.23 -37.62 18.25
C SER A 28 3.15 -36.11 18.14
N VAL A 29 2.43 -35.48 19.06
CA VAL A 29 2.34 -34.01 19.17
C VAL A 29 3.71 -33.38 19.51
N ALA A 30 4.60 -34.11 20.19
CA ALA A 30 5.92 -33.61 20.56
C ALA A 30 6.76 -33.24 19.32
N PRO A 31 7.59 -32.18 19.39
CA PRO A 31 7.95 -31.39 20.58
C PRO A 31 7.03 -30.20 20.88
N TRP A 32 5.92 -30.06 20.17
CA TRP A 32 4.86 -29.16 20.61
C TRP A 32 4.24 -29.66 21.91
N HIS A 33 3.85 -28.74 22.79
CA HIS A 33 3.24 -29.09 24.06
C HIS A 33 2.04 -28.19 24.35
N CYS A 34 1.00 -28.77 24.93
CA CYS A 34 -0.18 -28.03 25.33
C CYS A 34 0.02 -27.44 26.73
N HIS A 35 -0.11 -26.13 26.88
CA HIS A 35 -0.12 -25.44 28.16
C HIS A 35 -1.57 -25.12 28.57
N GLY A 36 -2.13 -25.91 29.49
CA GLY A 36 -3.52 -25.72 29.97
C GLY A 36 -4.61 -26.15 28.99
N CYS A 37 -4.30 -27.06 28.06
CA CYS A 37 -5.19 -27.55 27.01
C CYS A 37 -4.93 -29.03 26.68
N THR A 38 -5.70 -29.60 25.76
CA THR A 38 -5.46 -30.92 25.15
C THR A 38 -5.03 -30.75 23.71
N ALA A 39 -3.93 -31.41 23.33
CA ALA A 39 -3.46 -31.48 21.95
C ALA A 39 -3.52 -32.93 21.45
N SER A 40 -4.04 -33.13 20.25
CA SER A 40 -4.16 -34.46 19.63
C SER A 40 -3.95 -34.39 18.12
N ILE A 41 -3.47 -35.48 17.53
CA ILE A 41 -3.35 -35.61 16.07
C ILE A 41 -4.76 -35.61 15.44
N SER A 42 -4.88 -34.93 14.31
CA SER A 42 -6.08 -34.84 13.49
C SER A 42 -5.76 -35.21 12.04
N ASN A 43 -6.73 -35.78 11.31
CA ASN A 43 -6.63 -36.05 9.87
C ASN A 43 -7.24 -34.93 9.01
N ASP A 44 -7.81 -33.89 9.63
CA ASP A 44 -8.17 -32.65 8.96
C ASP A 44 -6.91 -31.80 8.89
N SER A 45 -6.26 -31.75 7.73
CA SER A 45 -4.98 -31.07 7.52
C SER A 45 -5.04 -30.13 6.31
N LEU A 46 -4.15 -29.15 6.29
CA LEU A 46 -3.96 -28.25 5.15
C LEU A 46 -3.12 -28.93 4.07
N ASN A 47 -1.99 -29.51 4.49
CA ASN A 47 -1.09 -30.28 3.66
C ASN A 47 -0.80 -31.63 4.34
N GLY A 48 -0.18 -32.55 3.61
CA GLY A 48 0.19 -33.85 4.19
C GLY A 48 -1.01 -34.69 4.61
N LYS A 49 -0.85 -35.43 5.71
CA LYS A 49 -1.87 -36.36 6.23
C LYS A 49 -2.44 -35.91 7.56
N GLN A 50 -1.74 -35.07 8.32
CA GLN A 50 -2.04 -34.83 9.71
C GLN A 50 -1.86 -33.37 10.10
N SER A 51 -2.58 -32.96 11.14
CA SER A 51 -2.42 -31.67 11.81
C SER A 51 -2.61 -31.85 13.32
N ILE A 52 -2.43 -30.78 14.11
CA ILE A 52 -2.65 -30.85 15.56
C ILE A 52 -3.93 -30.11 15.94
N MET A 53 -4.88 -30.82 16.54
CA MET A 53 -6.07 -30.27 17.17
C MET A 53 -5.77 -29.80 18.58
N ILE A 54 -6.14 -28.56 18.90
CA ILE A 54 -6.11 -27.99 20.24
C ILE A 54 -7.56 -27.85 20.73
N SER A 55 -7.83 -28.41 21.91
CA SER A 55 -9.16 -28.40 22.54
C SER A 55 -9.09 -28.34 24.06
N HIS A 56 -10.24 -28.32 24.73
CA HIS A 56 -10.37 -28.39 26.20
C HIS A 56 -9.48 -27.38 26.94
N ARG A 57 -9.37 -26.18 26.37
CA ARG A 57 -8.52 -25.12 26.91
C ARG A 57 -9.14 -24.55 28.18
N ARG A 58 -8.32 -24.33 29.20
CA ARG A 58 -8.78 -23.82 30.51
C ARG A 58 -8.99 -22.31 30.54
N ALA A 59 -8.39 -21.57 29.60
CA ALA A 59 -8.43 -20.10 29.56
C ALA A 59 -8.05 -19.56 28.17
N GLY A 60 -8.19 -18.24 27.99
CA GLY A 60 -7.79 -17.55 26.76
C GLY A 60 -6.29 -17.63 26.44
N TRP A 61 -5.45 -17.74 27.48
CA TRP A 61 -4.00 -17.91 27.35
C TRP A 61 -3.58 -19.37 27.10
N ALA A 62 -4.46 -20.33 27.36
CA ALA A 62 -4.13 -21.74 27.26
C ALA A 62 -4.06 -22.18 25.80
N GLY A 63 -2.97 -22.80 25.39
CA GLY A 63 -2.71 -23.11 23.99
C GLY A 63 -1.47 -23.95 23.83
N ILE A 64 -1.18 -24.31 22.59
CA ILE A 64 0.03 -25.06 22.25
C ILE A 64 1.23 -24.12 22.17
N GLU A 65 2.40 -24.63 22.55
CA GLU A 65 3.65 -23.88 22.54
C GLU A 65 4.85 -24.75 22.15
N GLN A 66 5.93 -24.12 21.70
CA GLN A 66 7.23 -24.76 21.47
C GLN A 66 8.36 -23.82 21.85
N THR A 67 9.34 -24.34 22.58
CA THR A 67 10.58 -23.62 22.91
C THR A 67 11.64 -23.91 21.87
N VAL A 68 12.24 -22.86 21.33
CA VAL A 68 13.21 -22.91 20.24
C VAL A 68 14.43 -22.05 20.57
N GLN A 69 15.57 -22.40 19.97
CA GLN A 69 16.81 -21.62 20.12
C GLN A 69 16.85 -20.51 19.06
N VAL A 70 17.33 -19.33 19.46
CA VAL A 70 17.45 -18.14 18.59
C VAL A 70 18.75 -17.40 18.89
N GLN A 71 19.18 -16.53 17.98
CA GLN A 71 20.37 -15.69 18.21
C GLN A 71 19.96 -14.30 18.75
N PRO A 72 20.63 -13.79 19.79
CA PRO A 72 20.41 -12.44 20.30
C PRO A 72 20.62 -11.37 19.22
N ASN A 73 19.79 -10.33 19.23
CA ASN A 73 19.86 -9.18 18.31
C ASN A 73 19.58 -9.50 16.83
N HIS A 74 19.06 -10.69 16.52
CA HIS A 74 18.63 -11.05 15.17
C HIS A 74 17.12 -10.84 15.00
N ASN A 75 16.68 -10.67 13.75
CA ASN A 75 15.26 -10.60 13.40
C ASN A 75 14.80 -11.95 12.88
N TYR A 76 13.61 -12.38 13.26
CA TYR A 76 13.00 -13.62 12.79
C TYR A 76 11.56 -13.38 12.37
N PHE A 77 10.98 -14.29 11.60
CA PHE A 77 9.54 -14.40 11.45
C PHE A 77 9.07 -15.79 11.82
N PHE A 78 7.91 -15.85 12.47
CA PHE A 78 7.20 -17.09 12.73
C PHE A 78 5.85 -17.04 12.03
N ASN A 79 5.48 -18.10 11.31
CA ASN A 79 4.13 -18.29 10.76
C ASN A 79 3.65 -19.72 11.03
N VAL A 80 2.34 -19.92 11.12
CA VAL A 80 1.69 -21.23 11.21
C VAL A 80 0.29 -21.14 10.62
N HIS A 81 -0.22 -22.20 10.01
CA HIS A 81 -1.61 -22.24 9.56
C HIS A 81 -2.52 -22.68 10.69
N LEU A 82 -3.53 -21.86 10.98
CA LEU A 82 -4.56 -22.14 11.97
C LEU A 82 -5.93 -22.22 11.29
N LYS A 83 -6.69 -23.28 11.58
CA LYS A 83 -8.11 -23.39 11.21
C LYS A 83 -8.98 -23.38 12.46
N LEU A 84 -9.86 -22.39 12.58
CA LEU A 84 -10.81 -22.32 13.69
C LEU A 84 -11.91 -23.37 13.48
N VAL A 85 -12.14 -24.21 14.49
CA VAL A 85 -13.09 -25.35 14.38
C VAL A 85 -14.49 -24.94 14.79
N ASN A 86 -14.61 -24.07 15.80
CA ASN A 86 -15.89 -23.58 16.30
C ASN A 86 -15.81 -22.12 16.76
N LEU A 87 -16.98 -21.48 16.79
CA LEU A 87 -17.20 -20.26 17.56
C LEU A 87 -17.83 -20.63 18.90
N VAL A 88 -17.39 -20.01 20.00
CA VAL A 88 -18.09 -20.05 21.28
C VAL A 88 -19.50 -19.44 21.15
N PRO A 89 -20.55 -20.06 21.73
CA PRO A 89 -21.92 -19.55 21.64
C PRO A 89 -22.02 -18.08 22.07
N GLY A 90 -22.74 -17.27 21.28
CA GLY A 90 -22.90 -15.83 21.51
C GLY A 90 -21.84 -14.95 20.85
N HIS A 91 -20.81 -15.53 20.23
CA HIS A 91 -19.76 -14.78 19.52
C HIS A 91 -19.89 -14.92 18.00
N MET A 92 -19.75 -13.82 17.26
CA MET A 92 -19.77 -13.80 15.78
C MET A 92 -18.42 -14.17 15.16
N TYR A 93 -17.34 -13.96 15.91
CA TYR A 93 -15.95 -14.17 15.52
C TYR A 93 -15.08 -14.27 16.76
N HIS A 94 -13.82 -14.65 16.59
CA HIS A 94 -12.83 -14.74 17.66
C HIS A 94 -11.57 -13.92 17.33
N HIS A 95 -10.77 -13.66 18.36
CA HIS A 95 -9.50 -12.94 18.20
C HIS A 95 -8.35 -13.88 18.50
N ILE A 96 -7.42 -13.99 17.56
CA ILE A 96 -6.28 -14.90 17.65
C ILE A 96 -5.00 -14.09 17.79
N SER A 97 -4.16 -14.45 18.75
CA SER A 97 -2.85 -13.84 18.92
C SER A 97 -1.75 -14.89 18.86
N VAL A 98 -0.64 -14.54 18.21
CA VAL A 98 0.62 -15.29 18.36
C VAL A 98 1.56 -14.45 19.19
N LYS A 99 2.17 -15.10 20.17
CA LYS A 99 3.11 -14.47 21.09
C LYS A 99 4.37 -15.31 21.21
N PHE A 100 5.46 -14.68 21.62
CA PHE A 100 6.56 -15.40 22.23
C PHE A 100 6.81 -14.90 23.64
N LYS A 101 7.38 -15.77 24.47
CA LYS A 101 7.92 -15.44 25.79
C LYS A 101 9.40 -15.76 25.87
N TYR A 102 10.11 -14.98 26.67
CA TYR A 102 11.53 -15.17 26.95
C TYR A 102 11.85 -14.72 28.37
N THR A 103 12.98 -15.17 28.91
CA THR A 103 13.41 -14.85 30.28
C THR A 103 14.72 -14.08 30.25
N VAL A 104 14.77 -12.91 30.89
CA VAL A 104 16.00 -12.14 31.14
C VAL A 104 15.99 -11.70 32.60
N ASN A 105 17.13 -11.83 33.29
CA ASN A 105 17.25 -11.46 34.71
C ASN A 105 16.14 -12.07 35.60
N SER A 106 15.79 -13.34 35.36
CA SER A 106 14.69 -14.05 36.04
C SER A 106 13.27 -13.47 35.86
N HIS A 107 13.09 -12.52 34.94
CA HIS A 107 11.78 -11.97 34.59
C HIS A 107 11.33 -12.54 33.25
N VAL A 108 10.08 -13.03 33.20
CA VAL A 108 9.46 -13.49 31.96
C VAL A 108 8.81 -12.31 31.26
N HIS A 109 9.15 -12.13 29.99
CA HIS A 109 8.57 -11.12 29.12
C HIS A 109 7.69 -11.79 28.07
N TYR A 110 6.61 -11.13 27.69
CA TYR A 110 5.67 -11.60 26.68
C TYR A 110 5.55 -10.56 25.57
N VAL A 111 5.69 -11.00 24.33
CA VAL A 111 5.64 -10.13 23.15
C VAL A 111 4.64 -10.71 22.17
N ARG A 112 3.65 -9.90 21.79
CA ARG A 112 2.70 -10.25 20.72
C ARG A 112 3.31 -9.91 19.37
N ILE A 113 3.34 -10.88 18.48
CA ILE A 113 3.90 -10.76 17.13
C ILE A 113 2.85 -10.82 16.03
N SER A 114 1.64 -11.30 16.36
CA SER A 114 0.48 -11.36 15.47
C SER A 114 -0.79 -11.10 16.26
N TYR A 115 -1.72 -10.36 15.67
CA TYR A 115 -3.09 -10.19 16.13
C TYR A 115 -4.03 -10.27 14.93
N SER A 116 -4.84 -11.34 14.89
CA SER A 116 -5.82 -11.59 13.85
C SER A 116 -7.21 -11.38 14.44
N PRO A 117 -7.82 -10.20 14.24
CA PRO A 117 -9.18 -9.93 14.72
C PRO A 117 -10.23 -10.61 13.82
N MET A 118 -11.45 -10.72 14.32
CA MET A 118 -12.63 -11.12 13.56
C MET A 118 -12.51 -12.44 12.79
N GLN A 119 -11.83 -13.44 13.37
CA GLN A 119 -11.66 -14.75 12.76
C GLN A 119 -12.95 -15.56 12.81
N GLN A 120 -13.32 -16.16 11.68
CA GLN A 120 -14.53 -16.96 11.51
C GLN A 120 -14.16 -18.39 11.09
N VAL A 121 -15.01 -19.36 11.43
CA VAL A 121 -14.83 -20.78 11.03
C VAL A 121 -14.86 -20.95 9.50
N SER A 122 -15.65 -20.12 8.81
CA SER A 122 -15.78 -20.13 7.34
C SER A 122 -14.47 -19.80 6.60
N PHE A 123 -13.49 -19.20 7.27
CA PHE A 123 -12.21 -18.86 6.64
C PHE A 123 -11.29 -20.07 6.45
N GLY A 124 -11.58 -21.22 7.09
CA GLY A 124 -10.73 -22.40 6.99
C GLY A 124 -9.33 -22.15 7.55
N TYR A 125 -8.31 -22.80 6.96
CA TYR A 125 -6.92 -22.57 7.32
C TYR A 125 -6.46 -21.17 6.90
N GLN A 126 -6.02 -20.39 7.88
CA GLN A 126 -5.42 -19.08 7.70
C GLN A 126 -4.03 -19.09 8.31
N GLU A 127 -3.05 -18.57 7.59
CA GLU A 127 -1.73 -18.36 8.16
C GLU A 127 -1.80 -17.26 9.22
N ILE A 128 -1.21 -17.48 10.39
CA ILE A 128 -1.08 -16.52 11.47
C ILE A 128 0.38 -16.44 11.88
N GLY A 129 0.84 -15.28 12.35
CA GLY A 129 2.25 -15.08 12.62
C GLY A 129 2.74 -13.70 12.23
N GLY A 130 4.01 -13.43 12.54
CA GLY A 130 4.65 -12.16 12.28
C GLY A 130 6.12 -12.17 12.62
N ASP A 131 6.78 -11.06 12.33
CA ASP A 131 8.19 -10.86 12.64
C ASP A 131 8.43 -10.38 14.07
N PHE A 132 9.66 -10.58 14.55
CA PHE A 132 10.12 -10.05 15.82
C PHE A 132 11.63 -9.90 15.86
N HIS A 133 12.09 -9.03 16.76
CA HIS A 133 13.49 -8.86 17.09
C HIS A 133 13.81 -9.55 18.41
N VAL A 134 14.86 -10.38 18.43
CA VAL A 134 15.31 -11.06 19.63
C VAL A 134 16.12 -10.09 20.49
N PRO A 135 15.74 -9.83 21.75
CA PRO A 135 16.48 -8.93 22.61
C PRO A 135 17.90 -9.42 22.89
N ASN A 136 18.79 -8.48 23.22
CA ASN A 136 20.16 -8.79 23.61
C ASN A 136 20.19 -9.80 24.78
N GLY A 137 21.08 -10.81 24.70
CA GLY A 137 21.23 -11.86 25.71
C GLY A 137 20.16 -12.96 25.71
N VAL A 138 19.19 -12.93 24.78
CA VAL A 138 18.14 -13.97 24.68
C VAL A 138 18.54 -15.03 23.63
N ASN A 139 18.80 -16.25 24.10
CA ASN A 139 19.18 -17.38 23.23
C ASN A 139 18.05 -18.39 22.99
N SER A 140 16.92 -18.24 23.67
CA SER A 140 15.76 -19.11 23.50
C SER A 140 14.48 -18.35 23.75
N ILE A 141 13.43 -18.74 23.01
CA ILE A 141 12.08 -18.20 23.15
C ILE A 141 11.10 -19.36 23.15
N THR A 142 9.93 -19.15 23.75
CA THR A 142 8.79 -20.06 23.61
C THR A 142 7.70 -19.35 22.82
N ILE A 143 7.37 -19.88 21.64
CA ILE A 143 6.28 -19.38 20.81
C ILE A 143 4.99 -20.09 21.21
N TYR A 144 3.90 -19.35 21.34
CA TYR A 144 2.61 -19.88 21.73
C TYR A 144 1.44 -19.08 21.15
N ILE A 145 0.28 -19.71 21.11
CA ILE A 145 -0.93 -19.19 20.44
C ILE A 145 -2.04 -19.03 21.47
N GLU A 146 -2.72 -17.89 21.43
CA GLU A 146 -3.85 -17.56 22.28
C GLU A 146 -5.10 -17.27 21.44
N ILE A 147 -6.27 -17.63 21.97
CA ILE A 147 -7.57 -17.14 21.47
C ILE A 147 -8.35 -16.70 22.70
N ASN A 148 -8.91 -15.50 22.72
CA ASN A 148 -9.52 -14.94 23.93
C ASN A 148 -10.59 -15.86 24.55
N GLU A 149 -11.39 -16.50 23.70
CA GLU A 149 -12.49 -17.37 24.08
C GLU A 149 -11.99 -18.81 24.35
N ALA A 150 -11.92 -19.22 25.63
CA ALA A 150 -11.37 -20.52 26.03
C ALA A 150 -12.10 -21.75 25.44
N GLY A 151 -13.37 -21.60 25.06
CA GLY A 151 -14.15 -22.68 24.42
C GLY A 151 -13.85 -22.90 22.93
N ALA A 152 -12.91 -22.15 22.35
CA ALA A 152 -12.55 -22.23 20.95
C ALA A 152 -11.52 -23.35 20.69
N ASN A 153 -11.90 -24.31 19.86
CA ASN A 153 -11.00 -25.34 19.35
C ASN A 153 -10.42 -24.89 18.00
N TYR A 154 -9.20 -25.32 17.72
CA TYR A 154 -8.52 -24.97 16.48
C TYR A 154 -7.53 -26.06 16.07
N LEU A 155 -7.28 -26.15 14.77
CA LEU A 155 -6.26 -27.00 14.18
C LEU A 155 -5.03 -26.14 13.84
N LEU A 156 -3.84 -26.71 13.98
CA LEU A 156 -2.59 -26.14 13.51
C LEU A 156 -1.89 -27.04 12.53
N ASP A 157 -1.32 -26.42 11.50
CA ASP A 157 -0.55 -27.09 10.47
C ASP A 157 0.54 -26.16 9.93
N ASP A 158 1.56 -26.72 9.29
CA ASP A 158 2.62 -25.99 8.57
C ASP A 158 3.13 -24.71 9.27
N ALA A 159 3.88 -24.91 10.34
CA ALA A 159 4.63 -23.87 11.00
C ALA A 159 5.95 -23.57 10.28
N THR A 160 6.48 -22.37 10.48
CA THR A 160 7.84 -22.01 10.09
C THR A 160 8.38 -20.93 11.02
N LEU A 161 9.66 -21.01 11.34
CA LEU A 161 10.45 -19.98 12.02
C LEU A 161 11.78 -19.83 11.31
N GLN A 162 12.02 -18.67 10.72
CA GLN A 162 13.26 -18.39 9.98
C GLN A 162 13.77 -16.98 10.28
N GLU A 163 15.07 -16.80 10.08
CA GLU A 163 15.74 -15.52 10.26
C GLU A 163 15.45 -14.56 9.10
N ILE A 164 15.24 -13.28 9.41
CA ILE A 164 15.25 -12.18 8.45
C ILE A 164 16.67 -11.61 8.42
N THR A 165 17.48 -12.17 7.51
CA THR A 165 18.89 -11.81 7.36
C THR A 165 19.04 -10.39 6.79
N PRO A 166 19.88 -9.52 7.39
CA PRO A 166 20.17 -8.20 6.83
C PRO A 166 20.79 -8.29 5.44
N ASN A 167 20.26 -7.54 4.47
CA ASN A 167 20.82 -7.48 3.13
C ASN A 167 21.60 -6.18 2.91
N THR A 168 22.93 -6.23 2.95
CA THR A 168 23.78 -5.05 2.71
C THR A 168 23.74 -4.54 1.25
N ASN A 169 23.28 -5.36 0.31
CA ASN A 169 23.18 -5.03 -1.12
C ASN A 169 21.77 -4.60 -1.56
N TRP A 170 20.83 -4.42 -0.62
CA TRP A 170 19.42 -4.20 -0.92
C TRP A 170 19.16 -3.01 -1.86
N LYS A 171 19.98 -1.94 -1.79
CA LYS A 171 19.86 -0.76 -2.66
C LYS A 171 20.18 -1.06 -4.12
N ALA A 172 21.22 -1.84 -4.39
CA ALA A 172 21.57 -2.23 -5.75
C ALA A 172 20.48 -3.14 -6.34
N GLU A 173 19.94 -4.05 -5.55
CA GLU A 173 18.79 -4.87 -5.95
C GLU A 173 17.53 -4.02 -6.18
N ALA A 174 17.28 -3.02 -5.34
CA ALA A 174 16.19 -2.07 -5.54
C ALA A 174 16.34 -1.30 -6.85
N GLN A 175 17.54 -0.82 -7.17
CA GLN A 175 17.82 -0.15 -8.44
C GLN A 175 17.62 -1.09 -9.63
N ALA A 176 18.07 -2.35 -9.54
CA ALA A 176 17.83 -3.34 -10.58
C ALA A 176 16.33 -3.62 -10.79
N ARG A 177 15.55 -3.68 -9.71
CA ARG A 177 14.08 -3.77 -9.79
C ARG A 177 13.47 -2.53 -10.43
N ILE A 178 13.87 -1.33 -10.04
CA ILE A 178 13.39 -0.06 -10.63
C ILE A 178 13.64 -0.04 -12.12
N GLU A 179 14.86 -0.37 -12.56
CA GLU A 179 15.21 -0.48 -13.98
C GLU A 179 14.32 -1.47 -14.73
N LYS A 180 13.89 -2.56 -14.08
CA LYS A 180 13.06 -3.58 -14.69
C LYS A 180 11.57 -3.22 -14.73
N ILE A 181 11.04 -2.61 -13.67
CA ILE A 181 9.58 -2.48 -13.46
C ILE A 181 9.06 -1.05 -13.64
N ARG A 182 9.94 -0.04 -13.67
CA ARG A 182 9.56 1.37 -13.79
C ARG A 182 10.02 2.01 -15.09
N LYS A 183 10.80 1.28 -15.90
CA LYS A 183 11.34 1.78 -17.16
C LYS A 183 11.08 0.80 -18.30
N ALA A 184 10.93 1.33 -19.51
CA ALA A 184 10.74 0.53 -20.72
C ALA A 184 11.60 1.07 -21.88
N PRO A 185 11.88 0.25 -22.91
CA PRO A 185 12.58 0.70 -24.10
C PRO A 185 11.82 1.83 -24.82
N LEU A 186 12.56 2.83 -25.31
CA LEU A 186 12.05 3.94 -26.10
C LEU A 186 12.89 4.03 -27.38
N ASN A 187 12.31 3.65 -28.51
CA ASN A 187 13.00 3.66 -29.81
C ASN A 187 12.33 4.68 -30.73
N ILE A 188 12.90 5.88 -30.79
CA ILE A 188 12.35 6.97 -31.58
C ILE A 188 12.97 6.92 -32.98
N LYS A 189 12.12 6.89 -34.01
CA LYS A 189 12.54 7.04 -35.41
C LYS A 189 12.31 8.49 -35.85
N ILE A 190 13.31 9.10 -36.50
CA ILE A 190 13.20 10.45 -37.05
C ILE A 190 13.48 10.40 -38.55
N GLU A 191 12.52 10.87 -39.34
CA GLU A 191 12.62 10.91 -40.80
C GLU A 191 12.70 12.36 -41.28
N ASN A 192 13.84 12.73 -41.84
CA ASN A 192 14.04 14.04 -42.47
C ASN A 192 13.64 13.95 -43.95
N HIS A 193 12.44 14.43 -44.27
CA HIS A 193 11.85 14.27 -45.61
C HIS A 193 12.35 15.32 -46.62
N ASP A 194 12.81 16.48 -46.14
CA ASP A 194 13.18 17.62 -47.00
C ASP A 194 14.70 17.84 -47.09
N ASN A 195 15.49 16.88 -46.60
CA ASN A 195 16.96 17.00 -46.46
C ASN A 195 17.37 18.30 -45.76
N ALA A 196 16.61 18.70 -44.74
CA ALA A 196 16.92 19.86 -43.92
C ALA A 196 18.31 19.70 -43.28
N ASP A 197 19.09 20.77 -43.21
CA ASP A 197 20.30 20.78 -42.38
C ASP A 197 19.89 20.82 -40.90
N THR A 198 20.05 19.69 -40.21
CA THR A 198 19.70 19.53 -38.80
C THR A 198 20.90 19.55 -37.87
N SER A 199 22.07 20.00 -38.34
CA SER A 199 23.32 19.98 -37.55
C SER A 199 23.24 20.83 -36.27
N ASP A 200 22.54 21.95 -36.32
CA ASP A 200 22.31 22.85 -35.17
C ASP A 200 21.03 22.54 -34.37
N PHE A 201 20.34 21.45 -34.73
CA PHE A 201 19.11 21.02 -34.07
C PHE A 201 19.37 19.93 -33.04
N LYS A 202 18.54 19.91 -31.99
CA LYS A 202 18.56 18.89 -30.94
C LYS A 202 17.15 18.37 -30.67
N ILE A 203 17.07 17.16 -30.16
CA ILE A 203 15.85 16.52 -29.70
C ILE A 203 15.93 16.41 -28.18
N GLU A 204 15.00 17.04 -27.48
CA GLU A 204 14.79 16.85 -26.04
C GLU A 204 13.66 15.85 -25.82
N ILE A 205 13.93 14.82 -25.01
CA ILE A 205 12.96 13.82 -24.55
C ILE A 205 12.69 14.09 -23.08
N LYS A 206 11.52 14.63 -22.75
CA LYS A 206 11.18 15.06 -21.40
C LYS A 206 9.93 14.35 -20.90
N GLN A 207 10.05 13.64 -19.79
CA GLN A 207 8.89 13.07 -19.12
C GLN A 207 8.11 14.15 -18.37
N VAL A 208 6.83 14.30 -18.71
CA VAL A 208 5.94 15.33 -18.15
C VAL A 208 4.96 14.80 -17.12
N LYS A 209 4.65 13.50 -17.13
CA LYS A 209 3.90 12.83 -16.05
C LYS A 209 4.44 11.44 -15.78
N SER A 210 4.45 11.04 -14.52
CA SER A 210 4.81 9.69 -14.14
C SER A 210 3.59 8.76 -14.22
N SER A 211 3.81 7.53 -14.67
CA SER A 211 2.81 6.47 -14.54
C SER A 211 2.71 5.99 -13.08
N PHE A 212 3.81 6.06 -12.32
CA PHE A 212 3.82 5.75 -10.89
C PHE A 212 3.33 6.97 -10.10
N ALA A 213 2.36 6.74 -9.22
CA ALA A 213 1.72 7.85 -8.52
C ALA A 213 2.58 8.39 -7.38
N PHE A 214 2.81 9.71 -7.39
CA PHE A 214 3.31 10.46 -6.25
C PHE A 214 2.28 11.52 -5.86
N GLY A 215 1.87 11.52 -4.60
CA GLY A 215 0.82 12.40 -4.11
C GLY A 215 1.00 12.90 -2.68
N THR A 216 0.10 13.78 -2.27
CA THR A 216 0.06 14.29 -0.89
C THR A 216 -1.37 14.52 -0.40
N ALA A 217 -1.58 14.40 0.90
CA ALA A 217 -2.80 14.85 1.54
C ALA A 217 -2.82 16.38 1.62
N VAL A 218 -3.94 16.98 1.23
CA VAL A 218 -4.14 18.42 1.25
C VAL A 218 -5.33 18.81 2.12
N ARG A 219 -5.25 20.01 2.68
CA ARG A 219 -6.33 20.64 3.43
C ARG A 219 -7.26 21.39 2.49
N ALA A 220 -8.56 21.08 2.54
CA ALA A 220 -9.52 21.69 1.63
C ALA A 220 -9.65 23.20 1.84
N ASP A 221 -9.59 23.67 3.08
CA ASP A 221 -9.65 25.10 3.42
C ASP A 221 -8.45 25.89 2.87
N ILE A 222 -7.23 25.33 2.95
CA ILE A 222 -6.02 25.96 2.39
C ILE A 222 -6.06 25.95 0.85
N MET A 223 -6.53 24.85 0.24
CA MET A 223 -6.69 24.79 -1.22
C MET A 223 -7.71 25.81 -1.75
N MET A 224 -8.73 26.14 -0.95
CA MET A 224 -9.75 27.12 -1.34
C MET A 224 -9.39 28.57 -1.02
N ASP A 225 -8.32 28.83 -0.25
CA ASP A 225 -7.82 30.17 0.03
C ASP A 225 -6.84 30.63 -1.05
N GLN A 226 -7.25 31.62 -1.86
CA GLN A 226 -6.45 32.17 -2.96
C GLN A 226 -5.17 32.87 -2.49
N ASN A 227 -5.05 33.23 -1.21
CA ASN A 227 -3.85 33.84 -0.66
C ASN A 227 -2.73 32.80 -0.39
N GLN A 228 -3.05 31.51 -0.43
CA GLN A 228 -2.11 30.42 -0.14
C GLN A 228 -1.34 29.96 -1.39
N LYS A 229 -0.89 30.91 -2.22
CA LYS A 229 -0.25 30.62 -3.51
C LYS A 229 0.97 29.72 -3.38
N ALA A 230 1.81 29.93 -2.35
CA ALA A 230 2.99 29.10 -2.12
C ALA A 230 2.62 27.62 -1.86
N TYR A 231 1.55 27.38 -1.08
CA TYR A 231 1.04 26.03 -0.84
C TYR A 231 0.53 25.40 -2.14
N HIS A 232 -0.27 26.14 -2.91
CA HIS A 232 -0.83 25.66 -4.19
C HIS A 232 0.28 25.32 -5.19
N ASP A 233 1.23 26.23 -5.39
CA ASP A 233 2.36 26.02 -6.30
C ASP A 233 3.20 24.81 -5.87
N PHE A 234 3.44 24.64 -4.57
CA PHE A 234 4.17 23.48 -4.08
C PHE A 234 3.42 22.17 -4.36
N VAL A 235 2.10 22.14 -4.15
CA VAL A 235 1.29 20.97 -4.46
C VAL A 235 1.38 20.63 -5.95
N TYR A 236 1.12 21.60 -6.83
CA TYR A 236 1.04 21.36 -8.28
C TYR A 236 2.40 21.03 -8.92
N ASN A 237 3.49 21.57 -8.36
CA ASN A 237 4.82 21.35 -8.91
C ASN A 237 5.48 20.07 -8.38
N ASN A 238 5.01 19.48 -7.28
CA ASN A 238 5.71 18.36 -6.64
C ASN A 238 4.87 17.10 -6.49
N PHE A 239 3.60 17.11 -6.91
CA PHE A 239 2.71 15.96 -6.81
C PHE A 239 1.76 15.88 -8.01
N GLU A 240 1.44 14.66 -8.42
CA GLU A 240 0.50 14.36 -9.51
C GLU A 240 -0.83 13.81 -8.96
N TRP A 241 -0.82 13.38 -7.68
CA TRP A 241 -1.96 12.85 -6.95
C TRP A 241 -2.24 13.62 -5.67
N ALA A 242 -3.48 13.61 -5.22
CA ALA A 242 -3.88 14.20 -3.95
C ALA A 242 -4.92 13.36 -3.20
N THR A 243 -5.04 13.63 -1.91
CA THR A 243 -6.15 13.17 -1.04
C THR A 243 -6.65 14.35 -0.23
N ILE A 244 -7.96 14.51 -0.06
CA ILE A 244 -8.48 15.50 0.91
C ILE A 244 -8.37 14.91 2.32
N ALA A 245 -7.54 15.50 3.18
CA ALA A 245 -7.16 14.90 4.46
C ALA A 245 -8.34 14.63 5.42
N ASN A 246 -9.37 15.48 5.39
CA ASN A 246 -10.43 15.47 6.41
C ASN A 246 -11.85 15.70 5.89
N ASN A 247 -12.06 16.65 4.97
CA ASN A 247 -13.41 17.12 4.61
C ASN A 247 -14.25 16.13 3.78
N LEU A 248 -13.78 14.89 3.58
CA LEU A 248 -14.56 13.79 3.04
C LEU A 248 -14.92 12.72 4.09
N LYS A 249 -14.31 12.72 5.28
CA LYS A 249 -14.60 11.76 6.37
C LYS A 249 -16.03 11.95 6.89
N TRP A 250 -16.78 10.87 7.09
CA TRP A 250 -18.21 10.93 7.43
C TRP A 250 -18.50 11.79 8.67
N ARG A 251 -17.74 11.60 9.76
CA ARG A 251 -17.87 12.38 11.01
C ARG A 251 -17.75 13.89 10.82
N LEU A 252 -16.92 14.33 9.87
CA LEU A 252 -16.66 15.75 9.61
C LEU A 252 -17.57 16.32 8.53
N MET A 253 -17.96 15.51 7.55
CA MET A 253 -18.90 15.92 6.52
C MET A 253 -20.33 16.01 7.07
N GLU A 254 -20.74 15.07 7.90
CA GLU A 254 -22.12 14.98 8.42
C GLU A 254 -22.08 14.89 9.95
N PHE A 255 -21.59 15.96 10.58
CA PHE A 255 -21.56 16.05 12.05
C PHE A 255 -22.98 16.03 12.65
N THR A 256 -23.95 16.61 11.94
CA THR A 256 -25.38 16.58 12.27
C THR A 256 -26.11 15.71 11.25
N GLN A 257 -26.90 14.75 11.73
CA GLN A 257 -27.67 13.82 10.89
C GLN A 257 -28.50 14.57 9.85
N GLY A 258 -28.43 14.15 8.58
CA GLY A 258 -29.21 14.72 7.49
C GLY A 258 -28.70 16.07 6.97
N HIS A 259 -27.59 16.59 7.49
CA HIS A 259 -26.99 17.86 7.09
C HIS A 259 -25.53 17.71 6.60
N PRO A 260 -25.30 16.99 5.48
CA PRO A 260 -23.96 16.84 4.91
C PRO A 260 -23.41 18.17 4.37
N ILE A 261 -22.14 18.46 4.68
CA ILE A 261 -21.42 19.68 4.31
C ILE A 261 -20.66 19.45 2.99
N TRP A 262 -21.31 19.72 1.86
CA TRP A 262 -20.72 19.54 0.52
C TRP A 262 -19.77 20.66 0.10
N ASN A 263 -19.96 21.87 0.64
CA ASN A 263 -19.26 23.10 0.21
C ASN A 263 -17.80 23.22 0.72
N ARG A 264 -17.23 22.18 1.33
CA ARG A 264 -15.83 22.16 1.78
C ARG A 264 -14.96 21.22 0.93
N GLY A 265 -15.24 19.92 0.99
CA GLY A 265 -14.43 18.91 0.30
C GLY A 265 -14.62 18.92 -1.22
N ILE A 266 -15.86 19.06 -1.71
CA ILE A 266 -16.16 18.94 -3.15
C ILE A 266 -15.52 20.06 -3.98
N PRO A 267 -15.55 21.35 -3.59
CA PRO A 267 -14.84 22.39 -4.32
C PRO A 267 -13.33 22.15 -4.43
N ALA A 268 -12.69 21.70 -3.34
CA ALA A 268 -11.26 21.38 -3.35
C ALA A 268 -10.94 20.20 -4.30
N LEU A 269 -11.80 19.17 -4.33
CA LEU A 269 -11.69 18.08 -5.33
C LEU A 269 -11.72 18.61 -6.76
N ASN A 270 -12.67 19.50 -7.06
CA ASN A 270 -12.81 20.09 -8.39
C ASN A 270 -11.57 20.93 -8.77
N LEU A 271 -11.04 21.71 -7.83
CA LEU A 271 -9.84 22.51 -8.04
C LEU A 271 -8.64 21.63 -8.38
N LEU A 272 -8.36 20.60 -7.59
CA LEU A 272 -7.26 19.65 -7.85
C LEU A 272 -7.37 19.03 -9.25
N ARG A 273 -8.57 18.61 -9.65
CA ARG A 273 -8.81 18.06 -10.99
C ARG A 273 -8.64 19.07 -12.12
N SER A 274 -9.06 20.32 -11.92
CA SER A 274 -8.85 21.39 -12.91
C SER A 274 -7.36 21.67 -13.17
N LYS A 275 -6.49 21.25 -12.24
CA LYS A 275 -5.04 21.31 -12.34
C LYS A 275 -4.42 19.99 -12.84
N GLY A 276 -5.25 19.05 -13.30
CA GLY A 276 -4.83 17.78 -13.87
C GLY A 276 -4.38 16.73 -12.85
N MET A 277 -4.62 16.96 -11.56
CA MET A 277 -4.29 15.99 -10.50
C MET A 277 -5.34 14.90 -10.41
N LYS A 278 -4.88 13.68 -10.13
CA LYS A 278 -5.74 12.54 -9.75
C LYS A 278 -6.01 12.58 -8.24
N VAL A 279 -7.19 12.12 -7.82
CA VAL A 279 -7.58 12.22 -6.41
C VAL A 279 -8.03 10.89 -5.83
N ARG A 280 -7.57 10.56 -4.62
CA ARG A 280 -8.10 9.45 -3.81
C ARG A 280 -9.13 10.00 -2.82
N GLY A 281 -10.28 9.34 -2.75
CA GLY A 281 -11.31 9.58 -1.75
C GLY A 281 -10.96 8.90 -0.43
N HIS A 282 -10.87 9.69 0.64
CA HIS A 282 -10.57 9.21 1.99
C HIS A 282 -11.51 9.86 3.01
N ASN A 283 -12.42 9.14 3.67
CA ASN A 283 -12.82 7.74 3.46
C ASN A 283 -14.35 7.66 3.46
N MET A 284 -14.92 6.55 2.98
CA MET A 284 -16.37 6.36 2.99
C MET A 284 -16.86 6.07 4.41
N PHE A 285 -16.21 5.10 5.07
CA PHE A 285 -16.44 4.67 6.44
C PHE A 285 -15.10 4.52 7.19
N TRP A 286 -15.18 4.57 8.52
CA TRP A 286 -14.06 4.31 9.42
C TRP A 286 -14.56 3.45 10.59
N GLY A 287 -14.07 2.21 10.71
CA GLY A 287 -14.57 1.20 11.64
C GLY A 287 -14.25 1.46 13.11
N VAL A 288 -13.36 2.41 13.38
CA VAL A 288 -12.99 2.82 14.73
C VAL A 288 -14.07 3.78 15.29
N GLN A 289 -14.73 3.36 16.37
CA GLN A 289 -15.94 4.01 16.88
C GLN A 289 -15.81 5.53 17.10
N HIS A 290 -14.69 6.02 17.62
CA HIS A 290 -14.51 7.45 17.88
C HIS A 290 -14.39 8.30 16.59
N ASN A 291 -14.19 7.66 15.44
CA ASN A 291 -14.15 8.28 14.13
C ASN A 291 -15.49 8.23 13.38
N CYS A 292 -16.51 7.59 13.95
CA CYS A 292 -17.87 7.61 13.44
C CYS A 292 -18.60 8.92 13.82
N PRO A 293 -19.62 9.36 13.05
CA PRO A 293 -20.54 10.40 13.50
C PRO A 293 -21.19 10.05 14.84
N LYS A 294 -21.31 11.02 15.77
CA LYS A 294 -21.89 10.74 17.10
C LYS A 294 -23.33 10.24 17.03
N TRP A 295 -24.10 10.68 16.04
CA TRP A 295 -25.51 10.35 15.89
C TRP A 295 -25.77 8.91 15.39
N ILE A 296 -24.75 8.21 14.86
CA ILE A 296 -24.91 6.79 14.47
C ILE A 296 -24.64 5.80 15.60
N LEU A 297 -23.99 6.24 16.69
CA LEU A 297 -23.50 5.34 17.75
C LEU A 297 -24.62 4.54 18.42
N ASN A 298 -25.82 5.12 18.48
CA ASN A 298 -26.98 4.53 19.17
C ASN A 298 -28.10 4.09 18.21
N MET A 299 -27.89 4.13 16.89
CA MET A 299 -28.90 3.72 15.91
C MET A 299 -29.20 2.22 15.96
N THR A 300 -30.45 1.84 15.70
CA THR A 300 -30.78 0.43 15.45
C THR A 300 -30.02 -0.08 14.22
N SER A 301 -29.87 -1.39 14.07
CA SER A 301 -29.24 -1.97 12.87
C SER A 301 -29.97 -1.57 11.58
N SER A 302 -31.30 -1.44 11.62
CA SER A 302 -32.10 -0.99 10.47
C SER A 302 -31.83 0.47 10.12
N ASP A 303 -31.83 1.37 11.12
CA ASP A 303 -31.57 2.80 10.90
C ASP A 303 -30.13 3.03 10.44
N LEU A 304 -29.16 2.30 11.02
CA LEU A 304 -27.76 2.37 10.62
C LEU A 304 -27.58 1.88 9.18
N ASN A 305 -28.23 0.79 8.79
CA ASN A 305 -28.20 0.32 7.40
C ASN A 305 -28.69 1.40 6.42
N ASN A 306 -29.79 2.06 6.75
CA ASN A 306 -30.34 3.15 5.95
C ASN A 306 -29.38 4.36 5.89
N ALA A 307 -28.77 4.73 7.03
CA ALA A 307 -27.78 5.81 7.08
C ALA A 307 -26.53 5.48 6.24
N MET A 308 -26.04 4.24 6.27
CA MET A 308 -24.90 3.79 5.48
C MET A 308 -25.21 3.83 3.97
N HIS A 309 -26.39 3.39 3.55
CA HIS A 309 -26.82 3.51 2.15
C HIS A 309 -26.96 4.97 1.71
N ALA A 310 -27.58 5.82 2.54
CA ALA A 310 -27.72 7.25 2.25
C ALA A 310 -26.34 7.93 2.11
N ARG A 311 -25.40 7.57 2.98
CA ARG A 311 -24.01 8.02 2.94
C ARG A 311 -23.33 7.62 1.63
N ILE A 312 -23.39 6.34 1.24
CA ILE A 312 -22.82 5.86 -0.02
C ILE A 312 -23.45 6.62 -1.20
N HIS A 313 -24.77 6.66 -1.29
CA HIS A 313 -25.47 7.31 -2.38
C HIS A 313 -25.08 8.80 -2.51
N GLY A 314 -25.12 9.54 -1.40
CA GLY A 314 -24.75 10.97 -1.40
C GLY A 314 -23.30 11.19 -1.83
N MET A 315 -22.36 10.38 -1.33
CA MET A 315 -20.95 10.51 -1.70
C MET A 315 -20.68 10.16 -3.15
N MET A 316 -21.25 9.05 -3.64
CA MET A 316 -21.06 8.61 -5.02
C MET A 316 -21.66 9.63 -6.00
N LEU A 317 -22.86 10.16 -5.73
CA LEU A 317 -23.48 11.22 -6.52
C LEU A 317 -22.56 12.45 -6.70
N HIS A 318 -21.86 12.85 -5.64
CA HIS A 318 -21.00 14.04 -5.69
C HIS A 318 -19.58 13.77 -6.18
N THR A 319 -19.09 12.52 -6.10
CA THR A 319 -17.66 12.22 -6.31
C THR A 319 -17.36 11.27 -7.48
N THR A 320 -18.35 10.59 -8.05
CA THR A 320 -18.15 9.80 -9.28
C THR A 320 -17.57 10.67 -10.39
N GLY A 321 -16.55 10.13 -11.06
CA GLY A 321 -15.75 10.85 -12.06
C GLY A 321 -14.83 11.94 -11.48
N LYS A 322 -14.80 12.15 -10.15
CA LYS A 322 -13.90 13.11 -9.48
C LYS A 322 -12.80 12.46 -8.65
N VAL A 323 -12.94 11.18 -8.31
CA VAL A 323 -11.93 10.42 -7.60
C VAL A 323 -11.62 9.15 -8.36
N GLU A 324 -10.35 8.75 -8.33
CA GLU A 324 -9.88 7.52 -8.95
C GLU A 324 -10.08 6.31 -8.04
N HIS A 325 -9.90 6.54 -6.73
CA HIS A 325 -9.89 5.52 -5.67
C HIS A 325 -10.82 5.92 -4.53
N TRP A 326 -11.34 4.92 -3.80
CA TRP A 326 -12.02 5.11 -2.52
C TRP A 326 -11.47 4.17 -1.45
N ASP A 327 -11.06 4.73 -0.32
CA ASP A 327 -10.87 3.98 0.92
C ASP A 327 -12.28 3.71 1.51
N VAL A 328 -12.73 2.45 1.45
CA VAL A 328 -14.12 2.06 1.77
C VAL A 328 -14.35 2.04 3.27
N ASN A 329 -13.63 1.17 3.98
CA ASN A 329 -13.64 1.15 5.45
C ASN A 329 -12.20 1.27 5.94
N ASN A 330 -11.92 2.35 6.66
CA ASN A 330 -10.61 2.64 7.20
C ASN A 330 -10.38 1.87 8.52
N GLU A 331 -9.19 1.32 8.71
CA GLU A 331 -8.68 0.77 9.97
C GLU A 331 -9.50 -0.40 10.54
N ASN A 332 -9.92 -1.28 9.64
CA ASN A 332 -10.81 -2.39 9.95
C ASN A 332 -10.18 -3.41 10.90
N LEU A 333 -8.85 -3.51 11.01
CA LEU A 333 -8.21 -4.40 11.97
C LEU A 333 -8.26 -3.86 13.41
N HIS A 334 -8.56 -2.59 13.59
CA HIS A 334 -8.54 -1.91 14.91
C HIS A 334 -9.92 -1.46 15.38
N GLY A 335 -10.95 -1.60 14.54
CA GLY A 335 -12.31 -1.25 14.88
C GLY A 335 -13.34 -2.05 14.10
N ASP A 336 -14.29 -2.62 14.84
CA ASP A 336 -15.37 -3.50 14.37
C ASP A 336 -16.76 -2.88 14.65
N PHE A 337 -16.83 -1.53 14.70
CA PHE A 337 -18.06 -0.80 15.07
C PHE A 337 -19.25 -1.25 14.21
N TYR A 338 -19.08 -1.31 12.89
CA TYR A 338 -20.17 -1.68 11.99
C TYR A 338 -20.56 -3.15 12.17
N GLU A 339 -19.59 -4.05 12.33
CA GLU A 339 -19.81 -5.48 12.54
C GLU A 339 -20.66 -5.71 13.80
N GLN A 340 -20.30 -5.06 14.92
CA GLN A 340 -21.03 -5.16 16.17
C GLN A 340 -22.43 -4.55 16.06
N ARG A 341 -22.56 -3.30 15.57
CA ARG A 341 -23.86 -2.61 15.49
C ARG A 341 -24.84 -3.26 14.53
N MET A 342 -24.33 -3.90 13.47
CA MET A 342 -25.14 -4.62 12.50
C MET A 342 -25.34 -6.09 12.85
N SER A 343 -24.66 -6.60 13.89
CA SER A 343 -24.59 -8.03 14.21
C SER A 343 -24.30 -8.88 12.96
N ASN A 344 -23.35 -8.41 12.14
CA ASN A 344 -23.02 -9.00 10.86
C ASN A 344 -21.49 -8.92 10.64
N PRO A 345 -20.75 -10.03 10.78
CA PRO A 345 -19.30 -10.03 10.67
C PRO A 345 -18.79 -9.76 9.24
N ASN A 346 -19.70 -9.78 8.24
CA ASN A 346 -19.38 -9.53 6.84
C ASN A 346 -19.93 -8.18 6.33
N ILE A 347 -20.33 -7.27 7.24
CA ILE A 347 -20.89 -5.97 6.83
C ILE A 347 -19.90 -5.14 6.00
N THR A 348 -18.60 -5.17 6.33
CA THR A 348 -17.60 -4.43 5.54
C THR A 348 -17.53 -4.95 4.10
N MET A 349 -17.66 -6.26 3.86
CA MET A 349 -17.74 -6.80 2.50
C MET A 349 -18.96 -6.25 1.73
N LYS A 350 -20.12 -6.15 2.40
CA LYS A 350 -21.33 -5.54 1.82
C LYS A 350 -21.13 -4.07 1.46
N MET A 351 -20.36 -3.30 2.23
CA MET A 351 -20.06 -1.89 1.89
C MET A 351 -19.39 -1.78 0.51
N PHE A 352 -18.47 -2.69 0.17
CA PHE A 352 -17.82 -2.73 -1.14
C PHE A 352 -18.83 -3.07 -2.25
N GLU A 353 -19.70 -4.05 -2.02
CA GLU A 353 -20.76 -4.42 -2.95
C GLU A 353 -21.70 -3.24 -3.23
N TRP A 354 -22.15 -2.56 -2.18
CA TRP A 354 -23.04 -1.40 -2.29
C TRP A 354 -22.39 -0.23 -3.05
N MET A 355 -21.11 0.04 -2.83
CA MET A 355 -20.39 1.05 -3.61
C MET A 355 -20.24 0.64 -5.08
N ARG A 356 -19.96 -0.64 -5.36
CA ARG A 356 -19.84 -1.16 -6.73
C ARG A 356 -21.15 -1.08 -7.52
N LEU A 357 -22.29 -1.18 -6.85
CA LEU A 357 -23.60 -1.00 -7.47
C LEU A 357 -23.84 0.44 -7.96
N GLN A 358 -23.22 1.44 -7.31
CA GLN A 358 -23.33 2.85 -7.70
C GLN A 358 -22.33 3.23 -8.81
N ASP A 359 -21.13 2.64 -8.81
CA ASP A 359 -20.11 2.84 -9.84
C ASP A 359 -19.34 1.55 -10.10
N LYS A 360 -19.59 0.97 -11.28
CA LYS A 360 -19.00 -0.31 -11.71
C LYS A 360 -17.48 -0.25 -11.91
N ASN A 361 -16.92 0.94 -12.11
CA ASN A 361 -15.51 1.14 -12.45
C ASN A 361 -14.68 1.67 -11.26
N MET A 362 -15.33 2.04 -10.16
CA MET A 362 -14.64 2.56 -8.98
C MET A 362 -13.66 1.54 -8.40
N LYS A 363 -12.42 1.99 -8.14
CA LYS A 363 -11.39 1.19 -7.50
C LYS A 363 -11.49 1.35 -5.99
N LEU A 364 -11.86 0.26 -5.33
CA LEU A 364 -12.17 0.22 -3.89
C LEU A 364 -11.02 -0.37 -3.09
N PHE A 365 -10.68 0.27 -1.98
CA PHE A 365 -9.55 -0.09 -1.14
C PHE A 365 -9.99 -0.38 0.30
N LEU A 366 -9.36 -1.37 0.93
CA LEU A 366 -9.14 -1.35 2.38
C LEU A 366 -7.95 -0.42 2.65
N ASN A 367 -7.89 0.24 3.80
CA ASN A 367 -6.77 1.12 4.16
C ASN A 367 -6.44 0.96 5.64
N GLU A 368 -5.17 0.66 5.95
CA GLU A 368 -4.79 0.18 7.28
C GLU A 368 -3.44 0.74 7.75
N PHE A 369 -3.36 1.05 9.05
CA PHE A 369 -2.14 1.48 9.73
C PHE A 369 -1.46 0.32 10.44
N ASN A 370 -0.21 0.56 10.85
CA ASN A 370 0.65 -0.38 11.56
C ASN A 370 1.06 -1.66 10.80
N VAL A 371 0.50 -1.96 9.63
CA VAL A 371 0.79 -3.21 8.89
C VAL A 371 2.22 -3.32 8.33
N VAL A 372 3.00 -2.23 8.34
CA VAL A 372 4.45 -2.26 8.05
C VAL A 372 5.30 -1.74 9.21
N MET A 373 4.67 -1.23 10.28
CA MET A 373 5.33 -0.65 11.47
C MET A 373 5.38 -1.59 12.65
N ASP A 374 4.33 -2.39 12.81
CA ASP A 374 4.10 -3.33 13.88
C ASP A 374 3.88 -4.71 13.24
N SER A 375 4.59 -5.73 13.73
CA SER A 375 4.47 -7.08 13.18
C SER A 375 3.05 -7.62 13.34
N SER A 376 2.32 -7.18 14.36
CA SER A 376 1.05 -7.77 14.77
C SER A 376 -0.06 -7.66 13.74
N ALA A 377 -0.04 -6.67 12.84
CA ALA A 377 -1.10 -6.44 11.86
C ALA A 377 -0.78 -6.97 10.46
N THR A 378 0.50 -7.21 10.13
CA THR A 378 0.97 -7.53 8.76
C THR A 378 0.23 -8.71 8.15
N THR A 379 0.27 -9.88 8.81
CA THR A 379 -0.32 -11.12 8.29
C THR A 379 -1.85 -11.06 8.32
N ALA A 380 -2.43 -10.42 9.34
CA ALA A 380 -3.87 -10.22 9.42
C ALA A 380 -4.40 -9.38 8.25
N TYR A 381 -3.68 -8.33 7.85
CA TYR A 381 -4.07 -7.48 6.73
C TYR A 381 -3.96 -8.20 5.38
N ARG A 382 -2.88 -8.97 5.19
CA ARG A 382 -2.74 -9.90 4.06
C ARG A 382 -3.94 -10.83 3.98
N ASN A 383 -4.30 -11.47 5.08
CA ASN A 383 -5.41 -12.42 5.12
C ASN A 383 -6.74 -11.74 4.81
N GLN A 384 -6.99 -10.56 5.37
CA GLN A 384 -8.19 -9.79 5.07
C GLN A 384 -8.31 -9.51 3.57
N GLY A 385 -7.23 -9.06 2.92
CA GLY A 385 -7.20 -8.88 1.47
C GLY A 385 -7.50 -10.17 0.68
N LYS A 386 -6.89 -11.30 1.08
CA LYS A 386 -7.14 -12.61 0.46
C LYS A 386 -8.60 -13.03 0.61
N ILE A 387 -9.15 -12.94 1.83
CA ILE A 387 -10.52 -13.33 2.15
C ILE A 387 -11.51 -12.49 1.34
N PHE A 388 -11.30 -11.17 1.24
CA PHE A 388 -12.16 -10.30 0.43
C PHE A 388 -12.11 -10.72 -1.05
N LYS A 389 -10.90 -10.93 -1.58
CA LYS A 389 -10.71 -11.36 -2.98
C LYS A 389 -11.36 -12.72 -3.26
N THR A 390 -11.14 -13.72 -2.42
CA THR A 390 -11.68 -15.08 -2.62
C THR A 390 -13.18 -15.16 -2.37
N SER A 391 -13.75 -14.25 -1.58
CA SER A 391 -15.20 -14.14 -1.36
C SER A 391 -15.94 -13.39 -2.48
N GLY A 392 -15.24 -12.98 -3.56
CA GLY A 392 -15.84 -12.27 -4.69
C GLY A 392 -16.17 -10.81 -4.41
N VAL A 393 -15.65 -10.24 -3.32
CA VAL A 393 -15.86 -8.83 -2.97
C VAL A 393 -15.17 -7.95 -4.03
N PRO A 394 -15.79 -6.85 -4.49
CA PRO A 394 -15.24 -6.02 -5.56
C PRO A 394 -14.08 -5.09 -5.10
N ILE A 395 -13.16 -5.63 -4.29
CA ILE A 395 -11.92 -4.98 -3.85
C ILE A 395 -10.95 -4.83 -5.02
N TYR A 396 -10.34 -3.65 -5.13
CA TYR A 396 -9.29 -3.39 -6.11
C TYR A 396 -7.89 -3.53 -5.51
N GLY A 397 -7.66 -2.97 -4.31
CA GLY A 397 -6.32 -2.90 -3.73
C GLY A 397 -6.30 -2.75 -2.21
N LEU A 398 -5.09 -2.74 -1.65
CA LEU A 398 -4.83 -2.50 -0.23
C LEU A 398 -4.03 -1.21 -0.06
N GLY A 399 -4.54 -0.31 0.78
CA GLY A 399 -3.86 0.89 1.25
C GLY A 399 -3.02 0.57 2.49
N VAL A 400 -1.77 1.00 2.49
CA VAL A 400 -0.83 0.90 3.60
C VAL A 400 -0.53 2.33 4.04
N GLN A 401 -1.05 2.74 5.20
CA GLN A 401 -0.93 4.13 5.64
C GLN A 401 0.54 4.54 5.81
N SER A 402 1.39 3.66 6.35
CA SER A 402 2.83 3.91 6.53
C SER A 402 3.14 5.16 7.39
N HIS A 403 2.45 5.30 8.52
CA HIS A 403 2.82 6.27 9.56
C HIS A 403 4.01 5.78 10.38
N PHE A 404 5.24 6.20 10.04
CA PHE A 404 6.43 5.90 10.83
C PHE A 404 6.55 6.91 11.98
N HIS A 405 6.12 6.54 13.19
CA HIS A 405 6.29 7.34 14.42
C HIS A 405 7.74 7.41 14.94
N SER A 406 8.63 6.65 14.31
CA SER A 406 10.08 6.72 14.47
C SER A 406 10.74 6.09 13.24
N VAL A 407 12.02 6.36 13.01
CA VAL A 407 12.77 5.68 11.95
C VAL A 407 12.70 4.16 12.11
N PRO A 408 12.48 3.40 11.02
CA PRO A 408 12.47 1.95 11.08
C PRO A 408 13.86 1.42 11.43
N LYS A 409 13.91 0.40 12.30
CA LYS A 409 15.17 -0.20 12.75
C LYS A 409 15.86 -1.06 11.68
N SER A 410 15.09 -1.60 10.73
CA SER A 410 15.59 -2.47 9.66
C SER A 410 14.74 -2.29 8.41
N ILE A 411 15.39 -1.97 7.29
CA ILE A 411 14.75 -1.89 5.99
C ILE A 411 14.31 -3.28 5.49
N ASP A 412 15.05 -4.33 5.85
CA ASP A 412 14.72 -5.72 5.51
C ASP A 412 13.43 -6.17 6.17
N VAL A 413 13.16 -5.76 7.41
CA VAL A 413 11.90 -6.04 8.09
C VAL A 413 10.74 -5.29 7.42
N VAL A 414 10.93 -4.02 7.03
CA VAL A 414 9.90 -3.27 6.28
C VAL A 414 9.62 -3.95 4.94
N LYS A 415 10.67 -4.40 4.23
CA LYS A 415 10.55 -5.16 2.99
C LYS A 415 9.81 -6.48 3.20
N TYR A 416 10.17 -7.26 4.22
CA TYR A 416 9.50 -8.51 4.57
C TYR A 416 8.00 -8.30 4.76
N ARG A 417 7.61 -7.27 5.51
CA ARG A 417 6.18 -6.97 5.75
C ARG A 417 5.44 -6.57 4.48
N LEU A 418 6.08 -5.80 3.59
CA LEU A 418 5.52 -5.48 2.28
C LEU A 418 5.35 -6.72 1.39
N ASP A 419 6.39 -7.55 1.30
CA ASP A 419 6.34 -8.80 0.54
C ASP A 419 5.22 -9.69 1.09
N LYS A 420 5.07 -9.74 2.42
CA LYS A 420 4.01 -10.48 3.10
C LYS A 420 2.63 -9.98 2.70
N ILE A 421 2.37 -8.67 2.80
CA ILE A 421 1.09 -8.08 2.40
C ILE A 421 0.81 -8.31 0.90
N ALA A 422 1.85 -8.25 0.06
CA ALA A 422 1.74 -8.49 -1.37
C ALA A 422 1.27 -9.91 -1.75
N GLU A 423 1.42 -10.90 -0.85
CA GLU A 423 0.85 -12.24 -1.03
C GLU A 423 -0.69 -12.24 -1.13
N ALA A 424 -1.37 -11.15 -0.76
CA ALA A 424 -2.80 -10.97 -1.04
C ALA A 424 -3.10 -10.90 -2.54
N ASN A 425 -2.08 -10.69 -3.38
CA ASN A 425 -2.18 -10.58 -4.83
C ASN A 425 -3.20 -9.50 -5.23
N LEU A 426 -3.11 -8.35 -4.55
CA LEU A 426 -3.84 -7.12 -4.80
C LEU A 426 -2.81 -5.99 -4.92
N PRO A 427 -3.03 -5.01 -5.82
CA PRO A 427 -2.27 -3.77 -5.85
C PRO A 427 -2.15 -3.12 -4.46
N LEU A 428 -0.94 -2.70 -4.13
CA LEU A 428 -0.64 -1.95 -2.91
C LEU A 428 -0.49 -0.47 -3.22
N TRP A 429 -0.98 0.37 -2.31
CA TRP A 429 -0.76 1.81 -2.33
C TRP A 429 -0.25 2.25 -0.98
N ILE A 430 0.83 3.03 -0.96
CA ILE A 430 1.23 3.75 0.24
C ILE A 430 0.37 5.01 0.30
N THR A 431 -0.46 5.15 1.31
CA THR A 431 -1.59 6.08 1.30
C THR A 431 -1.38 7.32 2.18
N GLU A 432 -0.56 7.22 3.22
CA GLU A 432 -0.46 8.25 4.26
C GLU A 432 0.97 8.39 4.82
N LEU A 433 2.00 8.27 3.96
CA LEU A 433 3.40 8.22 4.40
C LEU A 433 3.78 9.44 5.26
N THR A 434 4.24 9.16 6.49
CA THR A 434 4.90 10.11 7.38
C THR A 434 6.12 9.45 8.02
N ILE A 435 7.19 10.21 8.25
CA ILE A 435 8.39 9.73 8.93
C ILE A 435 8.79 10.74 10.00
N HIS A 436 8.51 10.39 11.25
CA HIS A 436 8.93 11.16 12.41
C HIS A 436 10.43 11.02 12.64
N GLU A 437 11.17 12.11 12.44
CA GLU A 437 12.58 12.24 12.81
C GLU A 437 12.95 13.72 12.90
N VAL A 438 13.58 14.11 14.02
CA VAL A 438 13.92 15.51 14.32
C VAL A 438 15.24 15.93 13.68
N ASP A 439 16.17 14.99 13.48
CA ASP A 439 17.39 15.26 12.71
C ASP A 439 17.05 15.28 11.22
N GLU A 440 17.13 16.45 10.59
CA GLU A 440 16.75 16.62 9.18
C GLU A 440 17.56 15.75 8.22
N ASN A 441 18.86 15.56 8.48
CA ASN A 441 19.74 14.79 7.60
C ASN A 441 19.43 13.29 7.72
N LYS A 442 19.22 12.82 8.95
CA LYS A 442 18.78 11.45 9.21
C LYS A 442 17.40 11.19 8.61
N LYS A 443 16.47 12.14 8.74
CA LYS A 443 15.14 12.07 8.11
C LYS A 443 15.26 11.96 6.58
N ALA A 444 16.12 12.77 5.96
CA ALA A 444 16.34 12.73 4.51
C ALA A 444 16.89 11.38 4.05
N ALA A 445 17.88 10.82 4.76
CA ALA A 445 18.45 9.51 4.44
C ALA A 445 17.42 8.38 4.59
N VAL A 446 16.64 8.39 5.67
CA VAL A 446 15.59 7.37 5.90
C VAL A 446 14.45 7.51 4.88
N LEU A 447 14.07 8.74 4.53
CA LEU A 447 13.07 8.98 3.50
C LEU A 447 13.53 8.46 2.13
N GLU A 448 14.78 8.70 1.75
CA GLU A 448 15.37 8.15 0.52
C GLU A 448 15.29 6.62 0.51
N ASP A 449 15.64 5.98 1.63
CA ASP A 449 15.61 4.52 1.74
C ASP A 449 14.20 3.96 1.60
N ILE A 450 13.23 4.55 2.30
CA ILE A 450 11.83 4.11 2.28
C ILE A 450 11.18 4.35 0.92
N LEU A 451 11.37 5.52 0.32
CA LEU A 451 10.84 5.80 -1.01
C LEU A 451 11.47 4.88 -2.06
N THR A 452 12.78 4.61 -1.97
CA THR A 452 13.46 3.68 -2.89
C THR A 452 12.93 2.26 -2.75
N LEU A 453 12.75 1.78 -1.52
CA LEU A 453 12.14 0.47 -1.27
C LEU A 453 10.74 0.41 -1.90
N TYR A 454 9.89 1.40 -1.63
CA TYR A 454 8.51 1.44 -2.12
C TYR A 454 8.43 1.54 -3.64
N PHE A 455 9.21 2.43 -4.25
CA PHE A 455 9.27 2.59 -5.70
C PHE A 455 9.80 1.32 -6.40
N SER A 456 10.70 0.58 -5.75
CA SER A 456 11.27 -0.68 -6.27
C SER A 456 10.37 -1.92 -6.08
N HIS A 457 9.26 -1.81 -5.34
CA HIS A 457 8.39 -2.95 -5.04
C HIS A 457 7.30 -3.12 -6.10
N SER A 458 7.24 -4.29 -6.75
CA SER A 458 6.36 -4.55 -7.90
C SER A 458 4.87 -4.41 -7.61
N SER A 459 4.42 -4.78 -6.40
CA SER A 459 3.02 -4.65 -6.01
C SER A 459 2.59 -3.21 -5.68
N ILE A 460 3.54 -2.29 -5.43
CA ILE A 460 3.21 -0.90 -5.08
C ILE A 460 3.01 -0.09 -6.37
N GLN A 461 1.91 0.65 -6.42
CA GLN A 461 1.52 1.46 -7.58
C GLN A 461 1.49 2.97 -7.30
N GLY A 462 1.61 3.38 -6.04
CA GLY A 462 1.60 4.78 -5.68
C GLY A 462 2.05 5.05 -4.24
N ILE A 463 2.54 6.26 -4.02
CA ILE A 463 2.94 6.80 -2.73
C ILE A 463 2.24 8.15 -2.52
N VAL A 464 1.50 8.26 -1.42
CA VAL A 464 0.86 9.49 -0.98
C VAL A 464 1.38 9.84 0.40
N PHE A 465 1.93 11.04 0.56
CA PHE A 465 2.34 11.59 1.84
C PHE A 465 1.14 12.10 2.63
N TRP A 466 1.14 12.00 3.96
CA TRP A 466 0.05 12.56 4.78
C TRP A 466 0.27 14.02 5.16
N GLY A 467 0.47 14.85 4.13
CA GLY A 467 0.82 16.27 4.25
C GLY A 467 2.31 16.51 4.02
N PHE A 468 2.68 17.79 3.99
CA PHE A 468 4.06 18.21 3.71
C PHE A 468 4.47 19.48 4.45
N GLN A 469 3.53 20.42 4.67
CA GLN A 469 3.79 21.68 5.36
C GLN A 469 3.59 21.51 6.87
N ASP A 470 4.56 22.00 7.63
CA ASP A 470 4.65 21.96 9.09
C ASP A 470 3.35 22.33 9.83
N SER A 471 2.75 23.50 9.60
CA SER A 471 1.49 23.93 10.25
C SER A 471 0.22 23.17 9.81
N SER A 472 0.31 22.35 8.77
CA SER A 472 -0.82 21.65 8.18
C SER A 472 -0.81 20.14 8.44
N ILE A 473 0.34 19.60 8.85
CA ILE A 473 0.53 18.19 9.19
C ILE A 473 0.32 17.97 10.69
N HIS A 474 -0.14 16.78 11.06
CA HIS A 474 -0.36 16.42 12.47
C HIS A 474 0.95 16.12 13.22
N ASP A 475 1.99 15.69 12.50
CA ASP A 475 3.32 15.41 13.01
C ASP A 475 4.34 16.35 12.37
N HIS A 476 4.67 17.42 13.07
CA HIS A 476 5.60 18.46 12.64
C HIS A 476 6.97 17.90 12.24
N ALA A 477 7.46 16.87 12.94
CA ALA A 477 8.75 16.26 12.63
C ALA A 477 8.72 15.50 11.28
N ALA A 478 7.53 15.11 10.79
CA ALA A 478 7.36 14.47 9.50
C ALA A 478 7.21 15.46 8.32
N ALA A 479 7.16 16.77 8.57
CA ALA A 479 7.04 17.78 7.52
C ALA A 479 8.22 17.73 6.52
N LEU A 480 7.92 18.05 5.26
CA LEU A 480 8.90 18.22 4.18
C LEU A 480 9.24 19.69 3.94
N THR A 481 8.40 20.61 4.40
CA THR A 481 8.62 22.05 4.32
C THR A 481 8.35 22.74 5.64
N SER A 482 8.97 23.91 5.84
CA SER A 482 8.57 24.86 6.88
C SER A 482 7.17 25.44 6.60
N ASN A 483 6.68 26.29 7.51
CA ASN A 483 5.44 27.04 7.34
C ASN A 483 5.45 27.94 6.10
N ASP A 484 6.59 28.51 5.75
CA ASP A 484 6.78 29.35 4.56
C ASP A 484 7.02 28.53 3.28
N ILE A 485 6.75 27.22 3.32
CA ILE A 485 6.86 26.29 2.18
C ILE A 485 8.31 26.16 1.68
N VAL A 486 9.30 26.42 2.55
CA VAL A 486 10.72 26.18 2.23
C VAL A 486 11.04 24.70 2.48
N PRO A 487 11.51 23.94 1.48
CA PRO A 487 11.84 22.52 1.66
C PRO A 487 13.01 22.32 2.62
N ASN A 488 12.83 21.46 3.63
CA ASN A 488 13.92 20.99 4.49
C ASN A 488 14.77 19.91 3.78
N ALA A 489 15.74 19.32 4.47
CA ALA A 489 16.60 18.30 3.83
C ALA A 489 15.81 17.12 3.22
N ALA A 490 14.76 16.65 3.90
CA ALA A 490 13.90 15.58 3.41
C ALA A 490 13.04 16.02 2.21
N GLY A 491 12.48 17.24 2.25
CA GLY A 491 11.75 17.82 1.12
C GLY A 491 12.61 17.98 -0.13
N ARG A 492 13.85 18.47 0.02
CA ARG A 492 14.81 18.57 -1.09
C ARG A 492 15.20 17.20 -1.65
N LYS A 493 15.38 16.20 -0.77
CA LYS A 493 15.66 14.82 -1.20
C LYS A 493 14.49 14.22 -1.98
N TYR A 494 13.25 14.42 -1.53
CA TYR A 494 12.07 14.02 -2.30
C TYR A 494 12.04 14.70 -3.68
N GLN A 495 12.28 16.01 -3.76
CA GLN A 495 12.32 16.74 -5.02
C GLN A 495 13.42 16.25 -5.96
N GLU A 496 14.60 15.92 -5.44
CA GLU A 496 15.68 15.30 -6.20
C GLU A 496 15.23 13.97 -6.80
N LEU A 497 14.65 13.09 -5.99
CA LEU A 497 14.17 11.78 -6.44
C LEU A 497 13.07 11.91 -7.49
N PHE A 498 12.06 12.75 -7.24
CA PHE A 498 10.90 12.90 -8.11
C PHE A 498 11.21 13.63 -9.42
N HIS A 499 11.96 14.73 -9.38
CA HIS A 499 12.22 15.57 -10.57
C HIS A 499 13.44 15.15 -11.36
N LYS A 500 14.37 14.39 -10.78
CA LYS A 500 15.65 14.04 -11.41
C LYS A 500 15.87 12.54 -11.46
N THR A 501 15.94 11.87 -10.31
CA THR A 501 16.37 10.45 -10.25
C THR A 501 15.36 9.50 -10.90
N TRP A 502 14.06 9.75 -10.71
CA TRP A 502 12.96 8.93 -11.21
C TRP A 502 12.16 9.64 -12.31
N ARG A 503 12.87 10.46 -13.10
CA ARG A 503 12.31 11.23 -14.22
C ARG A 503 13.24 11.13 -15.42
N THR A 504 12.69 10.87 -16.60
CA THR A 504 13.49 10.93 -17.84
C THR A 504 13.59 12.36 -18.33
N ASN A 505 14.82 12.80 -18.57
CA ASN A 505 15.13 14.06 -19.23
C ASN A 505 16.46 13.90 -19.98
N GLU A 506 16.39 13.76 -21.30
CA GLU A 506 17.55 13.51 -22.16
C GLU A 506 17.55 14.46 -23.35
N VAL A 507 18.75 14.88 -23.79
CA VAL A 507 18.94 15.70 -24.98
C VAL A 507 19.89 15.00 -25.92
N HIS A 508 19.46 14.84 -27.17
CA HIS A 508 20.18 14.13 -28.21
C HIS A 508 20.38 15.04 -29.43
N PRO A 509 21.46 14.87 -30.22
CA PRO A 509 21.51 15.44 -31.56
C PRO A 509 20.40 14.84 -32.44
N VAL A 510 19.98 15.55 -33.48
CA VAL A 510 19.06 14.96 -34.47
C VAL A 510 19.79 13.81 -35.19
N ALA A 511 19.21 12.62 -35.09
CA ALA A 511 19.69 11.40 -35.75
C ALA A 511 18.49 10.60 -36.27
N SER A 512 18.72 9.70 -37.24
CA SER A 512 17.64 8.88 -37.82
C SER A 512 16.96 7.95 -36.81
N THR A 513 17.65 7.61 -35.73
CA THR A 513 17.11 6.80 -34.64
C THR A 513 17.73 7.21 -33.31
N ILE A 514 16.91 7.26 -32.27
CA ILE A 514 17.35 7.44 -30.87
C ILE A 514 16.83 6.23 -30.07
N ASN A 515 17.74 5.44 -29.53
CA ASN A 515 17.43 4.30 -28.68
C ASN A 515 17.74 4.67 -27.22
N ALA A 516 16.71 4.73 -26.39
CA ALA A 516 16.80 5.10 -24.99
C ALA A 516 15.98 4.15 -24.11
N LYS A 517 16.03 4.38 -22.80
CA LYS A 517 15.19 3.66 -21.84
C LYS A 517 14.60 4.64 -20.84
N GLY A 518 13.31 4.92 -20.97
CA GLY A 518 12.60 5.93 -20.20
C GLY A 518 11.80 5.36 -19.03
N PHE A 519 11.49 6.18 -18.04
CA PHE A 519 10.51 5.88 -17.00
C PHE A 519 9.08 5.89 -17.56
N LEU A 520 8.23 4.97 -17.12
CA LEU A 520 6.86 4.88 -17.62
C LEU A 520 6.07 6.17 -17.35
N GLY A 521 5.35 6.66 -18.36
CA GLY A 521 4.54 7.88 -18.22
C GLY A 521 4.36 8.65 -19.53
N ASP A 522 3.93 9.89 -19.41
CA ASP A 522 3.68 10.78 -20.55
C ASP A 522 4.91 11.65 -20.82
N TYR A 523 5.16 11.91 -22.10
CA TYR A 523 6.36 12.56 -22.61
C TYR A 523 6.05 13.69 -23.58
N GLU A 524 6.92 14.69 -23.57
CA GLU A 524 7.11 15.68 -24.61
C GLU A 524 8.41 15.38 -25.36
N LEU A 525 8.34 15.33 -26.69
CA LEU A 525 9.48 15.33 -27.59
C LEU A 525 9.60 16.70 -28.24
N THR A 526 10.69 17.41 -27.97
CA THR A 526 10.87 18.79 -28.42
C THR A 526 12.03 18.91 -29.38
N LEU A 527 11.77 19.50 -30.55
CA LEU A 527 12.80 19.92 -31.50
C LEU A 527 13.31 21.31 -31.10
N LEU A 528 14.60 21.42 -30.85
CA LEU A 528 15.28 22.64 -30.45
C LEU A 528 16.23 23.09 -31.57
N HIS A 529 16.25 24.39 -31.87
CA HIS A 529 17.29 25.00 -32.71
C HIS A 529 17.96 26.11 -31.89
N GLN A 530 19.27 26.00 -31.66
CA GLN A 530 20.02 26.94 -30.81
C GLN A 530 19.34 27.19 -29.43
N ASN A 531 18.81 26.12 -28.82
CA ASN A 531 18.03 26.12 -27.57
C ASN A 531 16.67 26.85 -27.62
N THR A 532 16.20 27.25 -28.80
CA THR A 532 14.85 27.75 -29.00
C THR A 532 13.93 26.59 -29.35
N VAL A 533 12.77 26.50 -28.69
CA VAL A 533 11.73 25.53 -29.01
C VAL A 533 11.15 25.84 -30.38
N ILE A 534 11.28 24.88 -31.30
CA ILE A 534 10.72 24.95 -32.64
C ILE A 534 9.37 24.24 -32.68
N HIS A 535 9.30 23.04 -32.11
CA HIS A 535 8.08 22.24 -32.07
C HIS A 535 8.12 21.22 -30.92
N THR A 536 6.95 20.83 -30.42
CA THR A 536 6.81 19.80 -29.38
C THR A 536 5.70 18.83 -29.76
N GLU A 537 5.96 17.54 -29.59
CA GLU A 537 4.99 16.45 -29.77
C GLU A 537 4.83 15.62 -28.51
N ASN A 538 3.64 15.07 -28.29
CA ASN A 538 3.34 14.29 -27.09
C ASN A 538 3.22 12.80 -27.40
N PHE A 539 3.70 11.94 -26.49
CA PHE A 539 3.47 10.50 -26.54
C PHE A 539 3.49 9.88 -25.14
N THR A 540 3.07 8.62 -25.02
CA THR A 540 3.10 7.87 -23.75
C THR A 540 4.00 6.66 -23.88
N LEU A 541 4.84 6.43 -22.87
CA LEU A 541 5.67 5.24 -22.72
C LEU A 541 5.02 4.28 -21.71
N ASP A 542 4.55 3.13 -22.20
CA ASP A 542 3.95 2.08 -21.37
C ASP A 542 4.89 0.88 -21.20
N ASN A 543 4.41 -0.18 -20.51
CA ASN A 543 5.21 -1.37 -20.22
C ASN A 543 5.67 -2.14 -21.47
N ASN A 544 5.03 -1.94 -22.62
CA ASN A 544 5.42 -2.55 -23.90
C ASN A 544 6.52 -1.75 -24.62
N GLY A 545 6.92 -0.61 -24.06
CA GLY A 545 7.81 0.34 -24.70
C GLY A 545 7.05 1.27 -25.67
N ALA A 546 7.78 2.20 -26.28
CA ALA A 546 7.24 3.08 -27.30
C ALA A 546 8.18 3.15 -28.49
N ASN A 547 7.59 3.11 -29.70
CA ASN A 547 8.33 3.18 -30.96
C ASN A 547 7.78 4.30 -31.88
N PRO A 548 7.74 5.56 -31.41
CA PRO A 548 7.15 6.65 -32.20
C PRO A 548 8.04 7.00 -33.40
N THR A 549 7.40 7.31 -34.53
CA THR A 549 8.06 7.87 -35.71
C THR A 549 7.66 9.34 -35.82
N PHE A 550 8.67 10.21 -35.93
CA PHE A 550 8.48 11.64 -36.14
C PHE A 550 9.11 12.08 -37.45
N HIS A 551 8.51 13.07 -38.08
CA HIS A 551 8.96 13.59 -39.36
C HIS A 551 9.49 15.01 -39.19
N ILE A 552 10.68 15.26 -39.73
CA ILE A 552 11.22 16.61 -39.88
C ILE A 552 10.90 17.08 -41.29
N ARG A 553 10.29 18.27 -41.38
CA ARG A 553 9.96 18.94 -42.65
C ARG A 553 10.37 20.41 -42.63
N GLY A 554 10.66 20.97 -43.79
CA GLY A 554 11.08 22.36 -43.99
C GLY A 554 12.58 22.52 -44.28
N THR A 555 13.01 23.75 -44.58
CA THR A 555 14.41 24.09 -44.88
C THR A 555 14.86 25.36 -44.13
N GLY A 556 16.16 25.45 -43.83
CA GLY A 556 16.74 26.59 -43.13
C GLY A 556 16.14 26.79 -41.72
N ALA A 557 15.69 28.01 -41.41
CA ALA A 557 15.07 28.32 -40.12
C ALA A 557 13.59 27.87 -39.99
N ASN A 558 12.96 27.42 -41.07
CA ASN A 558 11.55 27.02 -41.12
C ASN A 558 11.38 25.51 -41.04
N VAL A 559 12.14 24.85 -40.15
CA VAL A 559 12.05 23.41 -39.92
C VAL A 559 11.01 23.15 -38.83
N LEU A 560 10.20 22.09 -38.97
CA LEU A 560 9.21 21.65 -37.98
C LEU A 560 9.31 20.14 -37.78
N LEU A 561 8.90 19.69 -36.59
CA LEU A 561 8.67 18.28 -36.27
C LEU A 561 7.18 18.00 -36.39
N LEU A 562 6.78 16.85 -36.92
CA LEU A 562 5.38 16.46 -37.07
C LEU A 562 5.19 14.98 -36.73
N ILE A 563 4.14 14.65 -35.98
CA ILE A 563 3.56 13.30 -35.96
C ILE A 563 2.57 13.17 -37.12
N ASN A 564 2.78 12.22 -38.03
CA ASN A 564 1.71 11.75 -38.89
C ASN A 564 0.94 10.65 -38.15
N TYR A 565 -0.34 10.85 -37.88
CA TYR A 565 -1.25 9.70 -37.83
C TYR A 565 -1.48 9.30 -39.28
N GLU A 566 -1.04 8.11 -39.68
CA GLU A 566 -1.59 7.51 -40.89
C GLU A 566 -3.11 7.44 -40.69
N LEU A 567 -3.86 8.30 -41.39
CA LEU A 567 -5.26 8.04 -41.61
C LEU A 567 -5.35 6.67 -42.28
N PRO A 568 -6.28 5.78 -41.88
CA PRO A 568 -6.42 4.49 -42.53
C PRO A 568 -6.57 4.72 -44.03
N THR A 569 -5.58 4.29 -44.79
CA THR A 569 -5.63 4.19 -46.24
C THR A 569 -6.60 3.07 -46.57
N ASP A 570 -7.88 3.39 -46.62
CA ASP A 570 -8.88 2.72 -47.44
C ASP A 570 -10.22 3.46 -47.33
N ILE A 571 -10.34 4.55 -48.08
CA ILE A 571 -11.58 4.87 -48.80
C ILE A 571 -11.15 5.34 -50.19
N THR A 572 -11.03 4.41 -51.12
CA THR A 572 -11.18 4.68 -52.55
C THR A 572 -12.32 3.80 -53.07
N ASP A 573 -13.34 4.50 -53.57
CA ASP A 573 -14.58 4.11 -54.27
C ASP A 573 -15.71 3.40 -53.51
#